data_AF-A0A227PEI2-F1
#
_entry.id   AF-A0A227PEI2-F1
#
_cell.length_a   1.000
_cell.length_b   1.000
_cell.length_c   1.000
_cell.angle_alpha   90.00
_cell.angle_beta   90.00
_cell.angle_gamma   90.00
#
_symmetry.space_group_name_H-M   'P 1'
#
loop_
_entity.id
_entity.type
_entity.pdbx_description
1 polymer ?
#
loop_
_entity_poly.entity_id
_entity_poly.type
_entity_poly.pdbx_seq_one_letter_code
_entity_poly.pdbx_strand_id
1 'polypeptide(L)'
;MKKYIYIALVSMVLLFSAYYYWQNRYVKLCPVVVNEDVGLVFFSETFHNQLFKFAAPNEVPKYYYKNIKYVLDRSGQEYIVKDGDIYIKYKYMHDMELIWNYTTRTTNPTWFNLKREMDSINGDTEKQKELDSIIKNLR
;
A
#
# COMPACT_ATOMS: atom_id res chain seq x y z
N MET A 1 -33.70 -31.28 14.16
CA MET A 1 -32.63 -30.40 14.71
C MET A 1 -31.30 -30.58 13.98
N LYS A 2 -30.76 -31.81 13.84
CA LYS A 2 -29.49 -32.07 13.11
C LYS A 2 -29.41 -31.44 11.71
N LYS A 3 -30.47 -31.53 10.90
CA LYS A 3 -30.53 -30.90 9.55
C LYS A 3 -30.28 -29.38 9.55
N TYR A 4 -30.78 -28.66 10.55
CA TYR A 4 -30.59 -27.21 10.67
C TYR A 4 -29.16 -26.86 11.11
N ILE A 5 -28.53 -27.71 11.92
CA ILE A 5 -27.12 -27.56 12.30
C ILE A 5 -26.21 -27.72 11.07
N TYR A 6 -26.46 -28.73 10.23
CA TYR A 6 -25.70 -28.91 8.98
C TYR A 6 -25.88 -27.71 8.02
N ILE A 7 -27.11 -27.21 7.87
CA ILE A 7 -27.37 -26.03 7.03
C ILE A 7 -26.61 -24.82 7.58
N ALA A 8 -26.65 -24.56 8.89
CA ALA A 8 -25.93 -23.45 9.50
C ALA A 8 -24.41 -23.55 9.28
N LEU A 9 -23.85 -24.75 9.41
CA LEU A 9 -22.41 -25.00 9.25
C LEU A 9 -21.97 -24.82 7.79
N VAL A 10 -22.76 -25.33 6.83
CA VAL A 10 -22.52 -25.11 5.40
C VAL A 10 -22.59 -23.62 5.05
N SER A 11 -23.61 -22.91 5.54
CA SER A 11 -23.74 -21.46 5.32
C SER A 11 -22.56 -20.69 5.88
N MET A 12 -22.06 -21.05 7.07
CA MET A 12 -20.89 -20.41 7.68
C MET A 12 -19.62 -20.63 6.85
N VAL A 13 -19.40 -21.85 6.35
CA VAL A 13 -18.25 -22.16 5.47
C VAL A 13 -18.33 -21.37 4.17
N LEU A 14 -19.52 -21.26 3.56
CA LEU A 14 -19.72 -20.48 2.34
C LEU A 14 -19.46 -18.99 2.57
N LEU A 15 -20.00 -18.41 3.65
CA LEU A 15 -19.76 -17.01 4.00
C LEU A 15 -18.27 -16.73 4.27
N PHE A 16 -17.60 -17.61 5.01
CA PHE A 16 -16.18 -17.48 5.27
C PHE A 16 -15.35 -17.58 4.00
N SER A 17 -15.70 -18.51 3.10
CA SER A 17 -15.01 -18.68 1.81
C SER A 17 -15.19 -17.46 0.91
N ALA A 18 -16.42 -16.92 0.83
CA ALA A 18 -16.70 -15.70 0.08
C ALA A 18 -15.93 -14.50 0.64
N TYR A 19 -15.90 -14.34 1.97
CA TYR A 19 -15.14 -13.29 2.64
C TYR A 19 -13.63 -13.44 2.38
N TYR A 20 -13.08 -14.64 2.54
CA TYR A 20 -11.68 -14.92 2.29
C TYR A 20 -11.29 -14.64 0.84
N TYR A 21 -12.12 -15.05 -0.12
CA TYR A 21 -11.92 -14.72 -1.54
C TYR A 21 -11.93 -13.21 -1.78
N TRP A 22 -12.90 -12.50 -1.21
CA TRP A 22 -13.01 -11.05 -1.34
C TRP A 22 -11.77 -10.32 -0.83
N GLN A 23 -11.26 -10.71 0.33
CA GLN A 23 -10.07 -10.10 0.95
C GLN A 23 -8.77 -10.36 0.18
N ASN A 24 -8.68 -11.50 -0.52
CA ASN A 24 -7.48 -11.88 -1.29
C ASN A 24 -7.54 -11.47 -2.77
N ARG A 25 -8.62 -10.83 -3.21
CA ARG A 25 -8.69 -10.29 -4.57
C ARG A 25 -7.68 -9.17 -4.75
N TYR A 26 -7.00 -9.14 -5.90
CA TYR A 26 -6.12 -8.06 -6.27
C TYR A 26 -6.90 -6.85 -6.78
N VAL A 27 -6.57 -5.67 -6.26
CA VAL A 27 -7.14 -4.38 -6.65
C VAL A 27 -6.03 -3.42 -7.02
N LYS A 28 -6.32 -2.52 -7.97
CA LYS A 28 -5.35 -1.53 -8.43
C LYS A 28 -4.93 -0.67 -7.24
N LEU A 29 -3.62 -0.51 -7.05
CA LEU A 29 -3.06 0.34 -6.02
C LEU A 29 -3.26 1.80 -6.44
N CYS A 30 -3.98 2.55 -5.63
CA CYS A 30 -4.19 3.98 -5.82
C CYS A 30 -3.38 4.76 -4.78
N PRO A 31 -2.74 5.88 -5.17
CA PRO A 31 -2.08 6.76 -4.22
C PRO A 31 -3.10 7.34 -3.24
N VAL A 32 -2.65 7.52 -2.00
CA VAL A 32 -3.47 8.07 -0.91
C VAL A 32 -2.81 9.33 -0.39
N VAL A 33 -3.62 10.36 -0.17
CA VAL A 33 -3.21 11.67 0.35
C VAL A 33 -4.01 12.00 1.61
N VAL A 34 -3.51 12.95 2.39
CA VAL A 34 -4.21 13.44 3.57
C VAL A 34 -5.49 14.15 3.13
N ASN A 35 -6.57 13.89 3.85
CA ASN A 35 -7.85 14.52 3.62
C ASN A 35 -7.92 15.83 4.41
N GLU A 36 -7.67 16.96 3.73
CA GLU A 36 -7.64 18.30 4.33
C GLU A 36 -9.04 18.79 4.77
N ASP A 37 -10.10 18.21 4.21
CA ASP A 37 -11.49 18.60 4.50
C ASP A 37 -11.99 18.05 5.85
N VAL A 38 -11.24 17.14 6.47
CA VAL A 38 -11.60 16.55 7.75
C VAL A 38 -11.12 17.48 8.85
N GLY A 39 -12.00 18.39 9.26
CA GLY A 39 -11.80 19.22 10.44
C GLY A 39 -11.39 18.35 11.65
N LEU A 40 -10.43 18.87 12.42
CA LEU A 40 -9.80 18.30 13.62
C LEU A 40 -10.57 17.11 14.21
N VAL A 41 -10.24 15.90 13.76
CA VAL A 41 -10.86 14.67 14.26
C VAL A 41 -10.39 14.46 15.69
N PHE A 42 -11.25 14.78 16.66
CA PHE A 42 -10.98 14.64 18.09
C PHE A 42 -10.68 13.19 18.53
N PHE A 43 -10.98 12.20 17.69
CA PHE A 43 -10.71 10.77 17.92
C PHE A 43 -9.79 10.19 16.83
N SER A 44 -8.63 10.82 16.63
CA SER A 44 -7.64 10.40 15.63
C SER A 44 -7.20 8.93 15.81
N GLU A 45 -7.15 8.43 17.04
CA GLU A 45 -6.76 7.05 17.36
C GLU A 45 -7.74 5.98 16.87
N THR A 46 -9.01 6.33 16.60
CA THR A 46 -10.05 5.35 16.23
C THR A 46 -10.45 5.44 14.76
N PHE A 47 -10.18 6.57 14.10
CA PHE A 47 -10.63 6.84 12.72
C PHE A 47 -9.49 7.23 11.78
N HIS A 48 -8.32 6.59 11.93
CA HIS A 48 -7.14 6.83 11.08
C HIS A 48 -7.46 6.81 9.57
N ASN A 49 -8.30 5.88 9.12
CA ASN A 49 -8.70 5.78 7.72
C ASN A 49 -9.49 7.00 7.20
N GLN A 50 -10.17 7.76 8.06
CA GLN A 50 -10.92 8.95 7.64
C GLN A 50 -10.00 10.14 7.35
N LEU A 51 -8.79 10.15 7.92
CA LEU A 51 -7.77 11.18 7.71
C LEU A 51 -7.17 11.14 6.29
N PHE A 52 -7.52 10.11 5.51
CA PHE A 52 -6.93 9.84 4.23
C PHE A 52 -8.01 9.72 3.15
N LYS A 53 -7.66 10.14 1.93
CA LYS A 53 -8.50 9.96 0.74
C LYS A 53 -7.65 9.45 -0.42
N PHE A 54 -8.28 8.78 -1.38
CA PHE A 54 -7.62 8.47 -2.64
C PHE A 54 -7.29 9.77 -3.37
N ALA A 55 -6.06 9.87 -3.86
CA ALA A 55 -5.60 11.07 -4.54
C ALA A 55 -6.34 11.25 -5.87
N ALA A 56 -6.84 12.46 -6.10
CA ALA A 56 -7.29 12.86 -7.43
C ALA A 56 -6.09 12.92 -8.41
N PRO A 57 -6.31 12.88 -9.74
CA PRO A 57 -5.20 12.85 -10.72
C PRO A 57 -4.18 13.99 -10.57
N ASN A 58 -4.61 15.16 -10.11
CA ASN A 58 -3.77 16.34 -9.82
C ASN A 58 -3.07 16.30 -8.45
N GLU A 59 -3.53 15.45 -7.52
CA GLU A 59 -2.96 15.27 -6.19
C GLU A 59 -1.92 14.13 -6.15
N VAL A 60 -1.78 13.36 -7.22
CA VAL A 60 -0.82 12.25 -7.29
C VAL A 60 0.62 12.79 -7.22
N PRO A 61 1.46 12.28 -6.31
CA PRO A 61 2.85 12.69 -6.24
C PRO A 61 3.58 12.41 -7.56
N LYS A 62 4.35 13.38 -8.05
CA LYS A 62 5.00 13.37 -9.38
C LYS A 62 5.78 12.09 -9.69
N TYR A 63 6.45 11.51 -8.71
CA TYR A 63 7.29 10.32 -8.87
C TYR A 63 6.65 9.02 -8.39
N TYR A 64 5.35 9.06 -8.05
CA TYR A 64 4.63 7.92 -7.49
C TYR A 64 4.77 6.67 -8.36
N TYR A 65 4.26 6.69 -9.59
CA TYR A 65 4.27 5.52 -10.48
C TYR A 65 5.67 5.04 -10.83
N LYS A 66 6.67 5.93 -10.82
CA LYS A 66 8.07 5.58 -11.09
C LYS A 66 8.71 4.82 -9.93
N ASN A 67 8.42 5.22 -8.70
CA ASN A 67 9.14 4.76 -7.51
C ASN A 67 8.34 3.77 -6.66
N ILE A 68 7.03 3.66 -6.85
CA ILE A 68 6.15 2.83 -6.01
C ILE A 68 6.55 1.36 -6.02
N LYS A 69 6.97 0.82 -7.18
CA LYS A 69 7.47 -0.55 -7.29
C LYS A 69 8.64 -0.80 -6.33
N TYR A 70 9.62 0.11 -6.36
CA TYR A 70 10.78 0.06 -5.48
C TYR A 70 10.40 0.12 -4.00
N VAL A 71 9.45 0.99 -3.65
CA VAL A 71 8.94 1.12 -2.27
C VAL A 71 8.27 -0.17 -1.80
N LEU A 72 7.46 -0.82 -2.64
CA LEU A 72 6.79 -2.07 -2.31
C LEU A 72 7.77 -3.24 -2.16
N ASP A 73 8.72 -3.38 -3.09
CA ASP A 73 9.78 -4.39 -3.06
C ASP A 73 10.55 -4.31 -1.72
N ARG A 74 10.93 -3.11 -1.31
CA ARG A 74 11.67 -2.85 -0.06
C ARG A 74 10.83 -2.96 1.21
N SER A 75 9.51 -2.88 1.08
CA SER A 75 8.59 -3.04 2.20
C SER A 75 8.13 -4.49 2.38
N GLY A 76 8.57 -5.41 1.50
CA GLY A 76 8.13 -6.81 1.52
C GLY A 76 6.66 -6.98 1.19
N GLN A 77 6.04 -5.98 0.55
CA GLN A 77 4.63 -6.00 0.24
C GLN A 77 4.40 -6.81 -1.03
N GLU A 78 3.57 -7.85 -0.95
CA GLU A 78 3.18 -8.60 -2.14
C GLU A 78 2.31 -7.74 -3.07
N TYR A 79 2.69 -7.69 -4.34
CA TYR A 79 1.94 -7.06 -5.41
C TYR A 79 2.05 -7.87 -6.70
N ILE A 80 1.16 -7.60 -7.65
CA ILE A 80 1.27 -8.07 -9.04
C ILE A 80 1.28 -6.86 -9.97
N VAL A 81 1.96 -7.01 -11.11
CA VAL A 81 1.95 -6.00 -12.18
C VAL A 81 1.07 -6.52 -13.31
N LYS A 82 0.08 -5.72 -13.72
CA LYS A 82 -0.80 -6.04 -14.83
C LYS A 82 -1.01 -4.79 -15.67
N ASP A 83 -0.75 -4.88 -16.97
CA ASP A 83 -0.91 -3.76 -17.92
C ASP A 83 -0.14 -2.49 -17.51
N GLY A 84 1.02 -2.65 -16.83
CA GLY A 84 1.84 -1.54 -16.31
C GLY A 84 1.37 -0.95 -14.99
N ASP A 85 0.18 -1.34 -14.52
CA ASP A 85 -0.36 -0.95 -13.22
C ASP A 85 0.03 -1.94 -12.11
N ILE A 86 0.16 -1.43 -10.90
CA ILE A 86 0.43 -2.24 -9.70
C ILE A 86 -0.88 -2.58 -9.01
N TYR A 87 -1.03 -3.84 -8.62
CA TYR A 87 -2.18 -4.34 -7.86
C TYR A 87 -1.73 -5.00 -6.57
N ILE A 88 -2.46 -4.74 -5.49
CA ILE A 88 -2.24 -5.33 -4.16
C ILE A 88 -3.49 -6.09 -3.70
N LYS A 89 -3.36 -7.00 -2.73
CA LYS A 89 -4.53 -7.69 -2.15
C LYS A 89 -5.45 -6.68 -1.45
N TYR A 90 -6.75 -6.84 -1.63
CA TYR A 90 -7.79 -5.94 -1.11
C TYR A 90 -7.66 -5.69 0.39
N LYS A 91 -7.31 -6.72 1.17
CA LYS A 91 -7.08 -6.60 2.62
C LYS A 91 -6.06 -5.52 3.02
N TYR A 92 -5.05 -5.26 2.19
CA TYR A 92 -4.03 -4.24 2.46
C TYR A 92 -4.47 -2.85 1.99
N MET A 93 -5.34 -2.77 0.98
CA MET A 93 -5.89 -1.50 0.50
C MET A 93 -6.77 -0.82 1.55
N HIS A 94 -7.35 -1.59 2.47
CA HIS A 94 -8.20 -1.05 3.53
C HIS A 94 -7.41 -0.33 4.64
N ASP A 95 -6.10 -0.53 4.71
CA ASP A 95 -5.21 0.19 5.61
C ASP A 95 -4.72 1.46 4.90
N MET A 96 -5.48 2.54 5.01
CA MET A 96 -5.18 3.78 4.28
C MET A 96 -3.87 4.42 4.76
N GLU A 97 -3.51 4.21 6.02
CA GLU A 97 -2.24 4.68 6.57
C GLU A 97 -1.06 3.94 5.93
N LEU A 98 -1.17 2.62 5.74
CA LEU A 98 -0.17 1.84 5.03
C LEU A 98 0.00 2.34 3.59
N ILE A 99 -1.10 2.56 2.87
CA ILE A 99 -1.06 3.05 1.49
C ILE A 99 -0.50 4.47 1.43
N TRP A 100 -0.87 5.34 2.38
CA TRP A 100 -0.30 6.67 2.51
C TRP A 100 1.20 6.63 2.78
N ASN A 101 1.66 5.74 3.66
CA ASN A 101 3.09 5.53 3.94
C ASN A 101 3.85 5.10 2.68
N TYR A 102 3.30 4.20 1.87
CA TYR A 102 3.91 3.85 0.59
C TYR A 102 3.93 5.03 -0.38
N THR A 103 2.81 5.77 -0.45
CA THR A 103 2.66 6.94 -1.31
C THR A 103 3.68 8.02 -0.97
N THR A 104 3.82 8.39 0.30
CA THR A 104 4.76 9.42 0.76
C THR A 104 6.22 9.00 0.59
N ARG A 105 6.55 7.72 0.82
CA ARG A 105 7.89 7.18 0.59
C ARG A 105 8.35 7.32 -0.86
N THR A 106 7.44 7.28 -1.84
CA THR A 106 7.81 7.43 -3.26
C THR A 106 8.48 8.77 -3.58
N THR A 107 8.25 9.80 -2.76
CA THR A 107 8.82 11.14 -2.92
C THR A 107 9.70 11.58 -1.76
N ASN A 108 10.02 10.69 -0.81
CA ASN A 108 10.79 11.04 0.38
C ASN A 108 12.28 10.74 0.19
N PRO A 109 13.14 11.75 -0.08
CA PRO A 109 14.57 11.53 -0.31
C PRO A 109 15.29 10.98 0.92
N THR A 110 14.86 11.34 2.13
CA THR A 110 15.44 10.83 3.39
C THR A 110 15.25 9.32 3.51
N TRP A 111 14.07 8.81 3.11
CA TRP A 111 13.80 7.38 3.11
C TRP A 111 14.71 6.62 2.13
N PHE A 112 14.91 7.16 0.91
CA PHE A 112 15.83 6.55 -0.06
C PHE A 112 17.28 6.58 0.44
N ASN A 113 17.76 7.70 0.99
CA ASN A 113 19.11 7.79 1.54
C ASN A 113 19.35 6.76 2.66
N LEU A 114 18.39 6.56 3.56
CA LEU A 114 18.45 5.53 4.60
C LEU A 114 18.56 4.12 4.00
N LYS A 115 17.78 3.80 2.97
CA LYS A 115 17.88 2.50 2.30
C LYS A 115 19.23 2.31 1.60
N ARG A 116 19.79 3.37 1.00
CA ARG A 116 21.13 3.36 0.42
C ARG A 116 22.21 2.98 1.43
N GLU A 117 22.16 3.60 2.60
CA GLU A 117 23.14 3.37 3.67
C GLU A 117 23.06 1.93 4.16
N MET A 118 21.85 1.40 4.35
CA MET A 118 21.64 -0.01 4.70
C MET A 118 22.22 -0.95 3.63
N ASP A 119 22.00 -0.68 2.35
CA ASP A 119 22.57 -1.49 1.26
C ASP A 119 24.09 -1.44 1.23
N SER A 120 24.65 -0.26 1.49
CA SER A 120 26.10 -0.08 1.59
C SER A 120 26.71 -0.90 2.71
N ILE A 121 26.04 -0.96 3.86
CA ILE A 121 26.48 -1.79 4.99
C ILE A 121 26.39 -3.28 4.63
N ASN A 122 25.35 -3.67 3.88
CA ASN A 122 25.12 -5.07 3.49
C ASN A 122 25.93 -5.51 2.25
N GLY A 123 26.64 -4.60 1.58
CA GLY A 123 27.44 -4.90 0.38
C GLY A 123 26.64 -5.07 -0.92
N ASP A 124 25.39 -4.61 -0.98
CA ASP A 124 24.51 -4.76 -2.15
C ASP A 124 24.70 -3.63 -3.18
N THR A 125 25.71 -3.78 -4.04
CA THR A 125 26.13 -2.75 -5.01
C THR A 125 25.20 -2.58 -6.22
N GLU A 126 24.39 -3.58 -6.55
CA GLU A 126 23.47 -3.51 -7.70
C GLU A 126 22.28 -2.60 -7.39
N LYS A 127 21.68 -2.77 -6.21
CA LYS A 127 20.54 -1.94 -5.77
C LYS A 127 20.91 -0.49 -5.47
N GLN A 128 22.19 -0.20 -5.22
CA GLN A 128 22.69 1.16 -5.04
C GLN A 128 22.56 2.01 -6.31
N LYS A 129 22.87 1.46 -7.50
CA LYS A 129 22.82 2.23 -8.76
C LYS A 129 21.40 2.69 -9.11
N GLU A 130 20.42 1.79 -8.93
CA GLU A 130 19.01 2.12 -9.13
C GLU A 130 18.56 3.22 -8.16
N LEU A 131 18.97 3.10 -6.89
CA LEU A 131 18.58 4.05 -5.86
C LEU A 131 19.27 5.42 -5.99
N ASP A 132 20.52 5.47 -6.45
CA ASP A 132 21.20 6.73 -6.79
C ASP A 132 20.51 7.45 -7.97
N SER A 133 20.02 6.69 -8.95
CA SER A 133 19.19 7.25 -10.05
C SER A 133 17.87 7.83 -9.52
N ILE A 134 17.21 7.14 -8.58
CA ILE A 134 15.99 7.64 -7.95
C ILE A 134 16.28 8.92 -7.16
N ILE A 135 17.31 8.94 -6.31
CA ILE A 135 17.68 10.12 -5.50
C ILE A 135 18.04 11.31 -6.39
N LYS A 136 18.79 11.09 -7.48
CA LYS A 136 19.14 12.16 -8.43
C LYS A 136 17.91 12.80 -9.08
N ASN A 137 16.87 12.01 -9.37
CA ASN A 137 15.63 12.52 -9.96
C ASN A 137 14.71 13.23 -8.94
N LEU A 138 14.92 13.00 -7.64
CA LEU A 138 14.16 13.65 -6.56
C LEU A 138 14.71 15.03 -6.16
N ARG A 139 15.98 15.32 -6.50
CA ARG A 139 16.60 16.64 -6.35
C ARG A 139 16.26 17.54 -7.53
#